data_AF-A0A7R9ZN45-F1
#
_entry.id   AF-A0A7R9ZN45-F1
#
_cell.length_a   1.000
_cell.length_b   1.000
_cell.length_c   1.000
_cell.angle_alpha   90.00
_cell.angle_beta   90.00
_cell.angle_gamma   90.00
#
_symmetry.space_group_name_H-M   'P 1'
#
loop_
_entity.id
_entity.type
_entity.pdbx_description
1 polymer ?
#
loop_
_entity_poly.entity_id
_entity_poly.type
_entity_poly.pdbx_seq_one_letter_code
_entity_poly.pdbx_strand_id
1 'polypeptide(L)'
;TQSRTTHPPQGAPFAAQSPTRCTFEEAQENFLRSLVGYSLVCYILQIKDRHNANILLDRSGNIMHIDFGYVLGDTTKMGKVPIFSETAPFKLSTEFWDVLGGWDLNKGGLGVKFCMMFEKAYACASLHREEIASLVEAMMLTLTENPRTANAMANGVRQRLKMKGPAGGQLQQKFIMDLVNAALTNWGTTSYDWLQKNMNGYR
;
A
#
# COMPACT_ATOMS: atom_id res chain seq x y z
N THR A 1 -4.31 -27.94 -62.38
CA THR A 1 -5.05 -28.37 -61.17
C THR A 1 -4.37 -27.75 -59.97
N GLN A 2 -4.90 -26.62 -59.47
CA GLN A 2 -4.27 -25.82 -58.42
C GLN A 2 -4.36 -26.54 -57.05
N SER A 3 -3.22 -26.69 -56.38
CA SER A 3 -3.10 -27.21 -55.02
C SER A 3 -3.52 -26.14 -54.01
N ARG A 4 -4.60 -26.40 -53.27
CA ARG A 4 -5.12 -25.52 -52.22
C ARG A 4 -4.27 -25.69 -50.96
N THR A 5 -3.39 -24.73 -50.69
CA THR A 5 -2.67 -24.59 -49.42
C THR A 5 -3.66 -24.21 -48.32
N THR A 6 -3.84 -25.07 -47.32
CA THR A 6 -4.64 -24.78 -46.13
C THR A 6 -3.82 -23.91 -45.18
N HIS A 7 -4.20 -22.63 -45.05
CA HIS A 7 -3.73 -21.78 -43.96
C HIS A 7 -4.28 -22.30 -42.61
N PRO A 8 -3.49 -22.28 -41.52
CA PRO A 8 -4.03 -22.52 -40.18
C PRO A 8 -4.93 -21.34 -39.77
N PRO A 9 -6.01 -21.57 -39.01
CA PRO A 9 -6.88 -20.50 -38.55
C PRO A 9 -6.11 -19.56 -37.61
N GLN A 10 -5.93 -18.32 -38.03
CA GLN A 10 -5.52 -17.22 -37.17
C GLN A 10 -6.69 -16.88 -36.24
N GLY A 11 -6.42 -16.81 -34.93
CA GLY A 11 -7.36 -16.26 -33.95
C GLY A 11 -8.13 -17.28 -33.12
N ALA A 12 -7.42 -18.04 -32.28
CA ALA A 12 -8.01 -18.43 -30.99
C ALA A 12 -7.69 -17.29 -30.00
N PRO A 13 -8.68 -16.51 -29.52
CA PRO A 13 -8.43 -15.57 -28.43
C PRO A 13 -7.97 -16.41 -27.23
N PHE A 14 -6.81 -16.07 -26.67
CA PHE A 14 -6.27 -16.56 -25.40
C PHE A 14 -7.04 -17.77 -24.87
N ALA A 15 -6.63 -18.97 -25.28
CA ALA A 15 -7.11 -20.20 -24.65
C ALA A 15 -7.11 -19.93 -23.15
N ALA A 16 -8.32 -19.86 -22.59
CA ALA A 16 -8.53 -19.47 -21.21
C ALA A 16 -7.73 -20.45 -20.38
N GLN A 17 -6.53 -20.03 -19.98
CA GLN A 17 -5.77 -20.73 -18.97
C GLN A 17 -6.76 -20.86 -17.82
N SER A 18 -7.15 -22.10 -17.53
CA SER A 18 -8.01 -22.38 -16.40
C SER A 18 -7.42 -21.62 -15.23
N PRO A 19 -8.17 -20.74 -14.55
CA PRO A 19 -7.58 -19.94 -13.49
C PRO A 19 -6.97 -20.94 -12.51
N THR A 20 -5.65 -20.92 -12.35
CA THR A 20 -5.00 -21.56 -11.22
C THR A 20 -5.57 -20.83 -10.01
N ARG A 21 -6.68 -21.35 -9.49
CA ARG A 21 -7.31 -20.82 -8.29
C ARG A 21 -6.34 -21.20 -7.17
N CYS A 22 -5.60 -20.21 -6.68
CA CYS A 22 -4.79 -20.41 -5.49
C CYS A 22 -5.69 -20.85 -4.34
N THR A 23 -5.16 -21.61 -3.39
CA THR A 23 -5.93 -21.93 -2.19
C THR A 23 -6.24 -20.66 -1.40
N PHE A 24 -7.16 -20.75 -0.45
CA PHE A 24 -7.48 -19.60 0.39
C PHE A 24 -6.25 -19.14 1.19
N GLU A 25 -5.46 -20.09 1.69
CA GLU A 25 -4.24 -19.84 2.44
C GLU A 25 -3.16 -19.16 1.56
N GLU A 26 -3.01 -19.61 0.31
CA GLU A 26 -2.12 -18.97 -0.66
C GLU A 26 -2.59 -17.55 -0.99
N ALA A 27 -3.89 -17.34 -1.14
CA ALA A 27 -4.47 -16.01 -1.36
C ALA A 27 -4.21 -15.08 -0.18
N GLN A 28 -4.38 -15.56 1.05
CA GLN A 28 -4.08 -14.79 2.26
C GLN A 28 -2.59 -14.43 2.38
N GLU A 29 -1.69 -15.34 2.00
CA GLU A 29 -0.25 -15.06 2.00
C GLU A 29 0.13 -14.01 0.94
N ASN A 30 -0.47 -14.07 -0.24
CA ASN A 30 -0.30 -13.06 -1.29
C ASN A 30 -0.87 -11.70 -0.86
N PHE A 31 -2.04 -11.70 -0.23
CA PHE A 31 -2.66 -10.53 0.37
C PHE A 31 -1.74 -9.91 1.41
N LEU A 32 -1.22 -10.71 2.35
CA LEU A 32 -0.26 -10.27 3.37
C LEU A 32 0.97 -9.60 2.75
N ARG A 33 1.62 -10.25 1.77
CA ARG A 33 2.85 -9.74 1.14
C ARG A 33 2.63 -8.42 0.42
N SER A 34 1.59 -8.36 -0.40
CA SER A 34 1.23 -7.14 -1.13
C SER A 34 0.81 -6.01 -0.18
N LEU A 35 0.05 -6.32 0.87
CA LEU A 35 -0.33 -5.37 1.91
C LEU A 35 0.90 -4.78 2.62
N VAL A 36 1.86 -5.60 3.07
CA VAL A 36 3.11 -5.10 3.68
C VAL A 36 3.83 -4.12 2.74
N GLY A 37 3.99 -4.49 1.47
CA GLY A 37 4.66 -3.66 0.48
C GLY A 37 3.96 -2.32 0.26
N TYR A 38 2.65 -2.33 0.02
CA TYR A 38 1.89 -1.11 -0.21
C TYR A 38 1.73 -0.25 1.05
N SER A 39 1.63 -0.85 2.24
CA SER A 39 1.67 -0.10 3.50
C SER A 39 2.97 0.68 3.63
N LEU A 40 4.11 0.07 3.29
CA LEU A 40 5.42 0.75 3.35
C LEU A 40 5.51 1.87 2.30
N VAL A 41 5.05 1.62 1.07
CA VAL A 41 5.02 2.66 0.01
C VAL A 41 4.15 3.84 0.41
N CYS A 42 2.95 3.58 0.95
CA CYS A 42 2.04 4.63 1.41
C CYS A 42 2.65 5.43 2.57
N TYR A 43 3.36 4.77 3.47
CA TYR A 43 4.07 5.44 4.56
C TYR A 43 5.19 6.36 4.04
N ILE A 44 6.03 5.86 3.13
CA ILE A 44 7.16 6.60 2.57
C ILE A 44 6.67 7.81 1.78
N LEU A 45 5.75 7.57 0.85
CA LEU A 45 5.28 8.56 -0.13
C LEU A 45 4.10 9.37 0.36
N GLN A 46 3.51 9.08 1.52
CA GLN A 46 2.34 9.80 2.05
C GLN A 46 1.22 9.86 1.00
N ILE A 47 0.80 8.70 0.51
CA ILE A 47 -0.30 8.59 -0.45
C ILE A 47 -1.61 8.69 0.33
N LYS A 48 -2.42 9.71 0.03
CA LYS A 48 -3.51 10.12 0.93
C LYS A 48 -4.89 9.59 0.54
N ASP A 49 -5.20 9.50 -0.74
CA ASP A 49 -6.52 9.08 -1.22
C ASP A 49 -6.66 7.56 -1.30
N ARG A 50 -6.42 6.84 -0.18
CA ARG A 50 -6.35 5.37 -0.10
C ARG A 50 -7.63 4.74 0.44
N HIS A 51 -8.72 4.92 -0.32
CA HIS A 51 -10.00 4.26 -0.10
C HIS A 51 -10.13 2.94 -0.88
N ASN A 52 -11.14 2.14 -0.57
CA ASN A 52 -11.28 0.79 -1.16
C ASN A 52 -11.41 0.79 -2.69
N ALA A 53 -12.03 1.80 -3.31
CA ALA A 53 -12.10 1.88 -4.78
C ALA A 53 -10.74 2.15 -5.47
N ASN A 54 -9.71 2.55 -4.73
CA ASN A 54 -8.33 2.74 -5.23
C ASN A 54 -7.42 1.54 -4.91
N ILE A 55 -7.99 0.44 -4.43
CA ILE A 55 -7.29 -0.80 -4.10
C ILE A 55 -7.97 -1.94 -4.85
N LEU A 56 -7.27 -2.46 -5.86
CA LEU A 56 -7.71 -3.63 -6.61
C LEU A 56 -7.24 -4.90 -5.91
N LEU A 57 -7.99 -6.00 -6.07
CA LEU A 57 -7.63 -7.34 -5.61
C LEU A 57 -7.62 -8.27 -6.83
N ASP A 58 -6.51 -8.97 -7.06
CA ASP A 58 -6.40 -9.95 -8.15
C ASP A 58 -6.97 -11.32 -7.76
N ARG A 59 -7.07 -12.24 -8.74
CA ARG A 59 -7.58 -13.60 -8.53
C ARG A 59 -6.66 -14.49 -7.68
N SER A 60 -5.44 -14.05 -7.41
CA SER A 60 -4.44 -14.76 -6.62
C SER A 60 -4.34 -14.22 -5.19
N GLY A 61 -5.14 -13.20 -4.83
CA GLY A 61 -5.15 -12.57 -3.52
C GLY A 61 -4.22 -11.36 -3.35
N ASN A 62 -3.52 -10.89 -4.39
CA ASN A 62 -2.68 -9.70 -4.26
C ASN A 62 -3.52 -8.42 -4.32
N ILE A 63 -3.22 -7.47 -3.44
CA ILE A 63 -3.72 -6.10 -3.60
C ILE A 63 -2.81 -5.28 -4.50
N MET A 64 -3.41 -4.35 -5.24
CA MET A 64 -2.70 -3.37 -6.06
C MET A 64 -3.31 -1.98 -5.85
N HIS A 65 -2.51 -1.02 -5.40
CA HIS A 65 -2.96 0.36 -5.31
C HIS A 65 -2.92 1.01 -6.70
N ILE A 66 -3.99 1.74 -7.03
CA ILE A 66 -4.13 2.49 -8.29
C ILE A 66 -4.43 3.96 -8.01
N ASP A 67 -4.35 4.82 -9.02
CA ASP A 67 -4.62 6.26 -8.90
C ASP A 67 -3.70 6.95 -7.88
N PHE A 68 -2.48 7.30 -8.29
CA PHE A 68 -1.50 7.96 -7.44
C PHE A 68 -1.56 9.50 -7.57
N GLY A 69 -2.74 10.07 -7.84
CA GLY A 69 -2.90 11.52 -8.03
C GLY A 69 -2.54 12.39 -6.81
N TYR A 70 -2.50 11.81 -5.60
CA TYR A 70 -2.26 12.51 -4.33
C TYR A 70 -1.07 11.91 -3.57
N VAL A 71 0.14 12.22 -4.05
CA VAL A 71 1.42 11.71 -3.51
C VAL A 71 2.18 12.84 -2.80
N LEU A 72 2.93 12.50 -1.75
CA LEU A 72 3.79 13.40 -0.95
C LEU A 72 3.04 14.53 -0.23
N GLY A 73 1.77 14.29 0.10
CA GLY A 73 1.01 15.16 0.99
C GLY A 73 0.25 16.29 0.33
N ASP A 74 0.18 16.32 -1.01
CA ASP A 74 -0.73 17.21 -1.72
C ASP A 74 -2.16 16.72 -1.48
N THR A 75 -2.87 17.38 -0.56
CA THR A 75 -4.30 17.14 -0.32
C THR A 75 -5.12 18.15 -1.08
N THR A 76 -6.27 17.69 -1.58
CA THR A 76 -7.40 18.58 -1.84
C THR A 76 -7.77 19.30 -0.54
N LYS A 77 -7.37 20.57 -0.44
CA LYS A 77 -7.82 21.46 0.64
C LYS A 77 -9.17 22.06 0.22
N MET A 78 -10.25 21.74 0.94
CA MET A 78 -11.48 22.54 0.87
C MET A 78 -11.41 23.60 1.97
N GLY A 79 -10.77 24.73 1.66
CA GLY A 79 -10.57 25.84 2.61
C GLY A 79 -9.36 25.66 3.54
N LYS A 80 -9.47 26.17 4.78
CA LYS A 80 -8.38 26.17 5.79
C LYS A 80 -8.38 24.93 6.71
N VAL A 81 -9.35 24.04 6.56
CA VAL A 81 -9.51 22.85 7.40
C VAL A 81 -9.04 21.65 6.58
N PRO A 82 -8.09 20.84 7.07
CA PRO A 82 -7.86 19.52 6.51
C PRO A 82 -9.17 18.74 6.63
N ILE A 83 -9.80 18.38 5.50
CA ILE A 83 -11.08 17.64 5.49
C ILE A 83 -10.89 16.24 6.10
N PHE A 84 -9.65 15.74 6.09
CA PHE A 84 -9.32 14.37 6.41
C PHE A 84 -8.59 14.30 7.74
N SER A 85 -9.08 13.42 8.63
CA SER A 85 -8.33 12.93 9.79
C SER A 85 -7.19 12.02 9.30
N GLU A 86 -6.22 12.63 8.64
CA GLU A 86 -5.04 12.05 7.98
C GLU A 86 -3.90 11.81 8.96
N THR A 87 -4.18 11.15 10.07
CA THR A 87 -3.17 10.78 11.07
C THR A 87 -2.66 9.33 10.89
N ALA A 88 -3.35 8.52 10.08
CA ALA A 88 -2.94 7.14 9.83
C ALA A 88 -1.68 7.09 8.96
N PRO A 89 -0.67 6.30 9.35
CA PRO A 89 0.56 6.15 8.57
C PRO A 89 0.36 5.43 7.23
N PHE A 90 -0.67 4.57 7.11
CA PHE A 90 -1.08 3.87 5.88
C PHE A 90 -2.48 3.25 6.06
N LYS A 91 -3.10 2.79 4.97
CA LYS A 91 -4.39 2.09 4.98
C LYS A 91 -4.21 0.67 5.52
N LEU A 92 -4.75 0.42 6.71
CA LEU A 92 -4.88 -0.90 7.31
C LEU A 92 -6.25 -0.95 8.01
N SER A 93 -7.28 -1.33 7.26
CA SER A 93 -8.65 -1.34 7.79
C SER A 93 -8.93 -2.58 8.64
N THR A 94 -10.01 -2.55 9.41
CA THR A 94 -10.47 -3.70 10.19
C THR A 94 -10.72 -4.91 9.30
N GLU A 95 -11.29 -4.71 8.11
CA GLU A 95 -11.56 -5.81 7.17
C GLU A 95 -10.26 -6.47 6.67
N PHE A 96 -9.22 -5.68 6.39
CA PHE A 96 -7.91 -6.22 6.04
C PHE A 96 -7.29 -6.98 7.21
N TRP A 97 -7.45 -6.47 8.43
CA TRP A 97 -6.97 -7.12 9.64
C TRP A 97 -7.69 -8.44 9.92
N ASP A 98 -9.00 -8.49 9.68
CA ASP A 98 -9.82 -9.69 9.85
C ASP A 98 -9.45 -10.77 8.83
N VAL A 99 -9.13 -10.40 7.58
CA VAL A 99 -8.58 -11.33 6.58
C VAL A 99 -7.27 -11.97 7.05
N LEU A 100 -6.46 -11.26 7.83
CA LEU A 100 -5.22 -11.79 8.43
C LEU A 100 -5.45 -12.59 9.72
N GLY A 101 -6.70 -12.76 10.16
CA GLY A 101 -7.03 -13.38 11.44
C GLY A 101 -6.67 -12.53 12.67
N GLY A 102 -6.31 -11.27 12.45
CA GLY A 102 -5.85 -10.33 13.46
C GLY A 102 -4.69 -10.85 14.31
N TRP A 103 -4.81 -10.69 15.63
CA TRP A 103 -3.81 -11.14 16.61
C TRP A 103 -3.95 -12.63 16.97
N ASP A 104 -4.95 -13.33 16.44
CA ASP A 104 -5.24 -14.70 16.82
C ASP A 104 -4.25 -15.67 16.16
N LEU A 105 -3.30 -16.16 16.96
CA LEU A 105 -2.31 -17.14 16.52
C LEU A 105 -2.96 -18.47 16.07
N ASN A 106 -4.15 -18.79 16.58
CA ASN A 106 -4.88 -20.00 16.17
C ASN A 106 -5.50 -19.86 14.77
N LYS A 107 -5.61 -18.63 14.25
CA LYS A 107 -6.06 -18.32 12.88
C LYS A 107 -4.88 -18.12 11.90
N GLY A 108 -3.75 -18.78 12.18
CA GLY A 108 -2.57 -18.75 11.32
C GLY A 108 -1.60 -17.60 11.60
N GLY A 109 -1.91 -16.70 12.54
CA GLY A 109 -0.97 -15.69 13.03
C GLY A 109 -0.48 -14.68 11.98
N LEU A 110 -1.24 -14.46 10.90
CA LEU A 110 -0.80 -13.62 9.79
C LEU A 110 -0.73 -12.13 10.18
N GLY A 111 -1.51 -11.65 11.14
CA GLY A 111 -1.36 -10.30 11.69
C GLY A 111 -0.04 -10.09 12.43
N VAL A 112 0.42 -11.08 13.20
CA VAL A 112 1.76 -11.07 13.81
C VAL A 112 2.84 -11.12 12.73
N LYS A 113 2.63 -11.96 11.70
CA LYS A 113 3.52 -12.05 10.54
C LYS A 113 3.60 -10.73 9.77
N PHE A 114 2.50 -9.97 9.66
CA PHE A 114 2.47 -8.63 9.09
C PHE A 114 3.43 -7.70 9.83
N CYS A 115 3.34 -7.63 11.17
CA CYS A 115 4.23 -6.79 11.98
C CYS A 115 5.70 -7.16 11.77
N MET A 116 6.03 -8.46 11.78
CA MET A 116 7.40 -8.95 11.55
C MET A 116 7.92 -8.62 10.15
N MET A 117 7.09 -8.82 9.12
CA MET A 117 7.46 -8.53 7.73
C MET A 117 7.60 -7.03 7.49
N PHE A 118 6.69 -6.22 8.04
CA PHE A 118 6.73 -4.77 7.95
C PHE A 118 7.95 -4.20 8.66
N GLU A 119 8.32 -4.71 9.84
CA GLU A 119 9.55 -4.34 10.54
C GLU A 119 10.79 -4.56 9.65
N LYS A 120 10.90 -5.76 9.05
CA LYS A 120 12.03 -6.10 8.15
C LYS A 120 12.06 -5.22 6.91
N ALA A 121 10.90 -5.01 6.28
CA ALA A 121 10.79 -4.18 5.08
C ALA A 121 11.14 -2.71 5.39
N TYR A 122 10.64 -2.18 6.51
CA TYR A 122 10.98 -0.84 6.97
C TYR A 122 12.47 -0.71 7.30
N ALA A 123 13.06 -1.68 8.01
CA ALA A 123 14.49 -1.67 8.32
C ALA A 123 15.34 -1.63 7.06
N CYS A 124 14.99 -2.44 6.05
CA CYS A 124 15.63 -2.41 4.74
C CYS A 124 15.49 -1.02 4.07
N ALA A 125 14.28 -0.46 4.02
CA ALA A 125 14.06 0.87 3.44
C ALA A 125 14.82 1.97 4.20
N SER A 126 14.98 1.85 5.52
CA SER A 126 15.75 2.79 6.35
C SER A 126 17.24 2.77 6.01
N LEU A 127 17.80 1.62 5.62
CA LEU A 127 19.18 1.52 5.15
C LEU A 127 19.39 2.26 3.81
N HIS A 128 18.37 2.31 2.97
CA HIS A 128 18.38 2.99 1.66
C HIS A 128 17.70 4.37 1.67
N ARG A 129 17.59 5.00 2.86
CA ARG A 129 16.80 6.23 3.03
C ARG A 129 17.30 7.40 2.18
N GLU A 130 18.60 7.48 1.92
CA GLU A 130 19.18 8.58 1.15
C GLU A 130 18.92 8.40 -0.33
N GLU A 131 19.06 7.17 -0.85
CA GLU A 131 18.79 6.82 -2.23
C GLU A 131 17.31 7.02 -2.57
N ILE A 132 16.41 6.55 -1.70
CA ILE A 132 14.97 6.76 -1.87
C ILE A 132 14.65 8.27 -1.85
N ALA A 133 15.25 9.04 -0.93
CA ALA A 133 15.02 10.47 -0.85
C ALA A 133 15.56 11.21 -2.09
N SER A 134 16.71 10.82 -2.62
CA SER A 134 17.28 11.40 -3.85
C SER A 134 16.43 11.12 -5.08
N LEU A 135 15.83 9.92 -5.19
CA LEU A 135 14.87 9.63 -6.26
C LEU A 135 13.62 10.51 -6.17
N VAL A 136 13.10 10.69 -4.95
CA VAL A 136 11.95 11.59 -4.71
C VAL A 136 12.32 13.04 -5.02
N GLU A 137 13.51 13.50 -4.63
CA GLU A 137 14.00 14.85 -4.93
C GLU A 137 14.08 15.09 -6.44
N ALA A 138 14.69 14.16 -7.18
CA ALA A 138 14.80 14.26 -8.63
C ALA A 138 13.42 14.31 -9.31
N MET A 139 12.51 13.41 -8.92
CA MET A 139 11.14 13.39 -9.44
C MET A 139 10.40 14.70 -9.15
N MET A 140 10.45 15.19 -7.90
CA MET A 140 9.75 16.42 -7.52
C MET A 140 10.36 17.65 -8.16
N LEU A 141 11.68 17.66 -8.39
CA LEU A 141 12.33 18.75 -9.12
C LEU A 141 11.80 18.82 -10.56
N THR A 142 11.63 17.69 -11.24
CA THR A 142 11.05 17.64 -12.58
C THR A 142 9.58 18.07 -12.60
N LEU A 143 8.78 17.68 -11.60
CA LEU A 143 7.35 17.98 -11.57
C LEU A 143 7.01 19.41 -11.13
N THR A 144 7.81 19.98 -10.22
CA THR A 144 7.51 21.29 -9.61
C THR A 144 8.38 22.42 -10.12
N GLU A 145 9.49 22.10 -10.80
CA GLU A 145 10.54 23.04 -11.22
C GLU A 145 11.07 23.90 -10.05
N ASN A 146 10.91 23.43 -8.81
CA ASN A 146 11.26 24.16 -7.59
C ASN A 146 12.17 23.34 -6.67
N PRO A 147 13.49 23.64 -6.65
CA PRO A 147 14.46 22.91 -5.83
C PRO A 147 14.15 22.94 -4.33
N ARG A 148 13.59 24.04 -3.81
CA ARG A 148 13.27 24.14 -2.37
C ARG A 148 12.14 23.20 -1.99
N THR A 149 11.09 23.14 -2.81
CA THR A 149 9.97 22.22 -2.61
C THR A 149 10.42 20.77 -2.74
N ALA A 150 11.19 20.45 -3.78
CA ALA A 150 11.74 19.11 -3.99
C ALA A 150 12.60 18.65 -2.80
N ASN A 151 13.50 19.51 -2.31
CA ASN A 151 14.35 19.21 -1.16
C ASN A 151 13.55 19.03 0.13
N ALA A 152 12.52 19.87 0.35
CA ALA A 152 11.64 19.74 1.51
C ALA A 152 10.88 18.39 1.53
N MET A 153 10.36 17.96 0.38
CA MET A 153 9.68 16.67 0.25
C MET A 153 10.63 15.49 0.48
N ALA A 154 11.83 15.54 -0.09
CA ALA A 154 12.87 14.54 0.11
C ALA A 154 13.33 14.47 1.58
N ASN A 155 13.48 15.61 2.25
CA ASN A 155 13.77 15.65 3.68
C ASN A 155 12.64 15.04 4.51
N GLY A 156 11.38 15.23 4.10
CA GLY A 156 10.24 14.53 4.70
C GLY A 156 10.39 13.00 4.64
N VAL A 157 10.81 12.46 3.48
CA VAL A 157 11.10 11.03 3.32
C VAL A 157 12.24 10.58 4.24
N ARG A 158 13.35 11.33 4.27
CA ARG A 158 14.50 11.04 5.17
C ARG A 158 14.09 10.96 6.62
N GLN A 159 13.24 11.88 7.09
CA GLN A 159 12.76 11.90 8.47
C GLN A 159 11.82 10.74 8.77
N ARG A 160 10.93 10.39 7.82
CA ARG A 160 10.02 9.26 7.97
C ARG A 160 10.74 7.93 8.01
N LEU A 161 11.82 7.74 7.25
CA LEU A 161 12.59 6.49 7.19
C LEU A 161 13.70 6.36 8.25
N LYS A 162 13.56 7.05 9.39
CA LYS A 162 14.46 6.87 10.54
C LYS A 162 13.97 5.76 11.44
N MET A 163 14.61 4.59 11.36
CA MET A 163 14.40 3.52 12.32
C MET A 163 14.81 3.95 13.73
N LYS A 164 14.05 3.51 14.74
CA LYS A 164 14.33 3.78 16.15
C LYS A 164 14.81 2.50 16.84
N GLY A 165 15.86 2.61 17.64
CA GLY A 165 16.41 1.48 18.40
C GLY A 165 17.37 0.60 17.58
N PRO A 166 18.10 -0.31 18.25
CA PRO A 166 18.99 -1.24 17.57
C PRO A 166 18.21 -2.31 16.81
N ALA A 167 18.82 -2.86 15.75
CA ALA A 167 18.24 -3.92 14.94
C ALA A 167 17.81 -5.12 15.80
N GLY A 168 16.54 -5.52 15.68
CA GLY A 168 15.95 -6.62 16.46
C GLY A 168 15.73 -6.31 17.94
N GLY A 169 15.98 -5.07 18.39
CA GLY A 169 15.77 -4.65 19.77
C GLY A 169 14.32 -4.29 20.08
N GLN A 170 13.96 -4.31 21.36
CA GLN A 170 12.61 -3.98 21.84
C GLN A 170 12.13 -2.58 21.42
N LEU A 171 13.04 -1.60 21.37
CA LEU A 171 12.70 -0.24 20.93
C LEU A 171 12.29 -0.18 19.46
N GLN A 172 12.91 -0.99 18.60
CA GLN A 172 12.56 -1.10 17.19
C GLN A 172 11.19 -1.73 17.02
N GLN A 173 10.97 -2.87 17.68
CA GLN A 173 9.69 -3.58 17.66
C GLN A 173 8.55 -2.69 18.18
N LYS A 174 8.78 -1.97 19.29
CA LYS A 174 7.80 -1.02 19.84
C LYS A 174 7.47 0.09 18.85
N PHE A 175 8.47 0.68 18.21
CA PHE A 175 8.25 1.73 17.21
C PHE A 175 7.39 1.25 16.04
N ILE A 176 7.68 0.06 15.51
CA ILE A 176 6.88 -0.53 14.43
C ILE A 176 5.45 -0.84 14.91
N MET A 177 5.30 -1.40 16.11
CA MET A 177 4.00 -1.70 16.69
C MET A 177 3.16 -0.42 16.87
N ASP A 178 3.78 0.68 17.31
CA ASP A 178 3.11 1.97 17.45
C ASP A 178 2.59 2.49 16.09
N LEU A 179 3.36 2.29 14.99
CA LEU A 179 2.90 2.63 13.64
C LEU A 179 1.73 1.76 13.16
N VAL A 180 1.81 0.44 13.37
CA VAL A 180 0.73 -0.49 12.97
C VAL A 180 -0.56 -0.18 13.76
N ASN A 181 -0.44 0.05 15.06
CA ASN A 181 -1.59 0.41 15.91
C ASN A 181 -2.20 1.75 15.50
N ALA A 182 -1.39 2.75 15.15
CA ALA A 182 -1.88 4.02 14.62
C ALA A 182 -2.63 3.85 13.29
N ALA A 183 -2.23 2.89 12.44
CA ALA A 183 -2.95 2.57 11.21
C ALA A 183 -4.31 1.91 11.50
N LEU A 184 -4.35 0.94 12.41
CA LEU A 184 -5.56 0.20 12.78
C LEU A 184 -6.61 1.05 13.52
N THR A 185 -6.16 1.98 14.38
CA THR A 185 -7.06 2.72 15.29
C THR A 185 -7.56 4.04 14.73
N ASN A 186 -7.11 4.47 13.54
CA ASN A 186 -7.52 5.76 13.00
C ASN A 186 -8.96 5.71 12.43
N TRP A 187 -9.90 6.28 13.20
CA TRP A 187 -11.31 6.47 12.85
C TRP A 187 -11.56 7.23 11.54
N GLY A 188 -10.57 7.99 11.04
CA GLY A 188 -10.69 8.75 9.79
C GLY A 188 -10.91 7.88 8.54
N THR A 189 -10.40 6.64 8.52
CA THR A 189 -10.56 5.74 7.37
C THR A 189 -11.96 5.14 7.29
N THR A 190 -12.57 4.83 8.44
CA THR A 190 -13.92 4.24 8.55
C THR A 190 -15.01 5.23 8.14
N SER A 191 -14.88 6.51 8.53
CA SER A 191 -15.86 7.55 8.21
C SER A 191 -15.88 7.91 6.71
N TYR A 192 -14.74 7.84 6.02
CA TYR A 192 -14.67 8.10 4.58
C TYR A 192 -15.23 6.94 3.75
N ASP A 193 -14.87 5.69 4.09
CA ASP A 193 -15.45 4.51 3.43
C ASP A 193 -16.99 4.50 3.61
N TRP A 194 -17.50 4.98 4.76
CA TRP A 194 -18.93 5.18 5.00
C TRP A 194 -19.54 6.33 4.17
N LEU A 195 -18.88 7.50 4.13
CA LEU A 195 -19.33 8.64 3.31
C LEU A 195 -19.36 8.28 1.81
N GLN A 196 -18.35 7.59 1.29
CA GLN A 196 -18.27 7.21 -0.12
C GLN A 196 -19.32 6.14 -0.47
N LYS A 197 -19.57 5.17 0.42
CA LYS A 197 -20.68 4.21 0.28
C LYS A 197 -22.04 4.92 0.18
N ASN A 198 -22.26 5.95 1.00
CA ASN A 198 -23.52 6.70 1.01
C ASN A 198 -23.66 7.71 -0.13
N MET A 199 -22.56 8.28 -0.63
CA MET A 199 -22.57 9.24 -1.73
C MET A 199 -22.57 8.59 -3.12
N ASN A 200 -21.90 7.44 -3.28
CA ASN A 200 -21.72 6.80 -4.59
C ASN A 200 -22.59 5.56 -4.84
N GLY A 201 -23.45 5.17 -3.89
CA GLY A 201 -24.60 4.29 -4.14
C GLY A 201 -24.29 2.96 -4.85
N TYR A 202 -23.24 2.24 -4.46
CA TYR A 202 -23.02 0.88 -4.96
C TYR A 202 -24.04 -0.07 -4.30
N ARG A 203 -25.05 -0.48 -5.08
CA ARG A 203 -25.91 -1.63 -4.82
C ARG A 203 -25.24 -2.91 -5.31
#